data_AF-A0A371YWW7-F1
#
_entry.id   AF-A0A371YWW7-F1
#
_cell.length_a   1.000
_cell.length_b   1.000
_cell.length_c   1.000
_cell.angle_alpha   90.00
_cell.angle_beta   90.00
_cell.angle_gamma   90.00
#
_symmetry.space_group_name_H-M   'P 1'
#
loop_
_entity.id
_entity.type
_entity.pdbx_description
1 polymer ?
#
loop_
_entity_poly.entity_id
_entity_poly.type
_entity_poly.pdbx_seq_one_letter_code
_entity_poly.pdbx_strand_id
1 'polypeptide(L)' 'MARPRKAQVEGAGSNAAPVRLVRDHGYIETRFNRGCYRWSAGEIITNPDEIAHLRERGAELEPVECPEQPQTP' A
#
# COMPACT_ATOMS: atom_id res chain seq x y z
N MET A 1 26.77 14.20 -28.76
CA MET A 1 26.04 12.95 -28.44
C MET A 1 25.18 13.20 -27.22
N ALA A 2 23.87 13.34 -27.41
CA ALA A 2 22.92 13.63 -26.35
C ALA A 2 22.14 12.37 -25.97
N ARG A 3 22.13 12.01 -24.68
CA ARG A 3 21.09 11.19 -24.02
C ARG A 3 21.31 11.12 -22.50
N PRO A 4 20.80 12.07 -21.70
CA PRO A 4 20.48 11.75 -20.31
C PRO A 4 19.22 10.89 -20.29
N ARG A 5 19.35 9.65 -19.81
CA ARG A 5 18.24 8.72 -19.65
C ARG A 5 17.32 9.24 -18.54
N LYS A 6 16.10 9.55 -18.97
CA LYS A 6 14.82 9.34 -18.29
C LYS A 6 14.64 10.06 -16.96
N ALA A 7 13.81 11.11 -17.06
CA ALA A 7 12.92 11.58 -16.02
C ALA A 7 12.38 10.42 -15.17
N GLN A 8 12.77 10.37 -13.91
CA GLN A 8 11.84 9.98 -12.87
C GLN A 8 11.21 11.29 -12.41
N VAL A 9 10.07 11.60 -13.04
CA VAL A 9 9.06 12.44 -12.42
C VAL A 9 8.74 11.73 -11.11
N GLU A 10 9.32 12.21 -10.02
CA GLU A 10 8.88 11.94 -8.66
C GLU A 10 7.54 12.70 -8.51
N GLY A 11 6.55 12.23 -9.27
CA GLY A 11 5.17 12.55 -9.05
C GLY A 11 4.83 11.97 -7.69
N ALA A 12 4.49 12.84 -6.77
CA ALA A 12 3.93 12.58 -5.46
C ALA A 12 2.75 11.57 -5.51
N GLY A 13 3.06 10.29 -5.70
CA GLY A 13 2.25 9.16 -5.31
C GLY A 13 3.04 8.50 -4.21
N SER A 14 2.62 8.72 -2.96
CA SER A 14 3.25 8.18 -1.76
C SER A 14 3.68 6.73 -2.00
N ASN A 15 5.00 6.52 -2.08
CA ASN A 15 5.61 5.21 -2.17
C ASN A 15 5.49 4.57 -0.77
N ALA A 16 4.26 4.27 -0.36
CA ALA A 16 3.99 3.72 0.96
C ALA A 16 4.63 2.34 1.00
N ALA A 17 5.53 2.13 1.97
CA ALA A 17 6.08 0.81 2.23
C ALA A 17 4.92 -0.18 2.42
N PRO A 18 5.02 -1.41 1.87
CA PRO A 18 4.01 -2.43 2.08
C PRO A 18 3.75 -2.62 3.56
N VAL A 19 2.48 -2.73 3.93
CA VAL A 19 2.06 -2.95 5.31
C VAL A 19 1.32 -4.26 5.43
N ARG A 20 1.45 -4.91 6.57
CA ARG A 20 0.69 -6.10 6.92
C ARG A 20 -0.41 -5.72 7.90
N LEU A 21 -1.61 -6.24 7.68
CA LEU A 21 -2.65 -6.17 8.69
C LEU A 21 -2.28 -7.04 9.90
N VAL A 22 -2.30 -6.46 11.09
CA VAL A 22 -2.06 -7.19 12.34
C VAL A 22 -3.29 -8.03 12.71
N ARG A 23 -4.48 -7.52 12.41
CA ARG A 23 -5.77 -8.15 12.75
C ARG A 23 -6.72 -8.07 11.57
N ASP A 24 -7.73 -8.95 11.55
CA ASP A 24 -8.79 -8.90 10.55
C ASP A 24 -9.44 -7.52 10.58
N HIS A 25 -9.53 -6.89 9.42
CA HIS A 25 -10.16 -5.60 9.27
C HIS A 25 -11.16 -5.68 8.13
N GLY A 26 -12.32 -5.09 8.34
CA GLY A 26 -13.33 -5.04 7.30
C GLY A 26 -14.31 -3.93 7.59
N TYR A 27 -14.78 -3.30 6.52
CA TYR A 27 -15.82 -2.29 6.62
C TYR A 27 -16.72 -2.33 5.40
N ILE A 28 -17.93 -1.84 5.58
CA ILE A 28 -18.92 -1.74 4.51
C ILE A 28 -18.86 -0.31 3.98
N GLU A 29 -18.52 -0.14 2.70
CA GLU A 29 -18.45 1.18 2.08
C GLU A 29 -19.83 1.63 1.62
N THR A 30 -20.53 2.35 2.49
CA THR A 30 -21.92 2.76 2.27
C THR A 30 -22.05 4.02 1.41
N ARG A 31 -21.00 4.85 1.26
CA ARG A 31 -21.10 6.15 0.57
C ARG A 31 -21.24 6.02 -0.94
N PHE A 32 -20.56 5.04 -1.53
CA PHE A 32 -20.60 4.79 -2.98
C PHE A 32 -21.16 3.41 -3.33
N ASN A 33 -21.71 2.69 -2.36
CA ASN A 33 -22.24 1.33 -2.53
C ASN A 33 -21.24 0.37 -3.21
N ARG A 34 -19.95 0.55 -2.93
CA ARG A 34 -18.85 -0.20 -3.57
C ARG A 34 -18.68 -1.62 -3.02
N GLY A 35 -19.41 -1.99 -1.97
CA GLY A 35 -19.44 -3.32 -1.40
C GLY A 35 -18.80 -3.44 -0.03
N CYS A 36 -18.68 -4.68 0.43
CA CYS A 36 -18.02 -5.04 1.68
C CYS A 36 -16.54 -5.29 1.41
N TYR A 37 -15.67 -4.52 2.05
CA TYR A 37 -14.24 -4.79 2.03
C TYR A 37 -13.86 -5.60 3.26
N ARG A 38 -13.07 -6.65 3.05
CA ARG A 38 -12.55 -7.50 4.11
C ARG A 38 -11.11 -7.86 3.77
N TRP A 39 -10.25 -7.63 4.74
CA TRP A 39 -8.86 -8.03 4.73
C TRP A 39 -8.62 -8.93 5.93
N SER A 40 -7.81 -9.96 5.72
CA SER A 40 -7.52 -10.92 6.78
C SER A 40 -6.30 -10.50 7.59
N ALA A 41 -6.22 -10.92 8.85
CA ALA A 41 -4.99 -10.79 9.62
C ALA A 41 -3.82 -11.43 8.87
N GLY A 42 -2.69 -10.74 8.79
CA GLY A 42 -1.49 -11.17 8.06
C GLY A 42 -1.47 -10.81 6.57
N GLU A 43 -2.53 -10.21 6.04
CA GLU A 43 -2.57 -9.79 4.63
C GLU A 43 -1.64 -8.60 4.37
N ILE A 44 -0.84 -8.68 3.30
CA ILE A 44 0.12 -7.65 2.92
C ILE A 44 -0.53 -6.74 1.87
N ILE A 45 -0.71 -5.48 2.24
CA ILE A 45 -1.23 -4.42 1.37
C ILE A 45 -0.03 -3.66 0.80
N THR A 46 0.04 -3.61 -0.52
CA THR A 46 1.08 -2.89 -1.27
C THR A 46 0.54 -1.63 -1.94
N ASN A 47 -0.80 -1.48 -2.01
CA ASN A 47 -1.46 -0.36 -2.65
C ASN A 47 -1.52 0.86 -1.72
N PRO A 48 -0.83 1.98 -2.03
CA PRO A 48 -0.75 3.12 -1.13
C PRO A 48 -2.11 3.76 -0.82
N ASP A 49 -3.06 3.75 -1.77
CA ASP A 49 -4.41 4.25 -1.54
C ASP A 49 -5.18 3.40 -0.53
N GLU A 50 -5.04 2.08 -0.59
CA GLU A 50 -5.65 1.17 0.39
C GLU A 50 -4.99 1.31 1.77
N ILE A 51 -3.67 1.48 1.82
CA ILE A 51 -2.93 1.72 3.06
C ILE A 51 -3.43 3.01 3.72
N ALA A 52 -3.57 4.10 2.96
CA ALA A 52 -4.11 5.34 3.47
C ALA A 52 -5.53 5.15 4.01
N HIS A 53 -6.41 4.49 3.25
CA HIS A 53 -7.78 4.21 3.68
C HIS A 53 -7.84 3.38 4.96
N LEU A 54 -7.03 2.32 5.07
CA LEU A 54 -6.98 1.46 6.24
C LEU A 54 -6.47 2.24 7.47
N ARG A 55 -5.47 3.11 7.30
CA ARG A 55 -4.98 3.99 8.38
C ARG A 55 -6.04 4.98 8.83
N GLU A 56 -6.76 5.62 7.92
CA GLU A 56 -7.85 6.54 8.23
C GLU A 56 -9.00 5.84 8.98
N ARG A 57 -9.22 4.55 8.71
CA ARG A 57 -10.23 3.71 9.39
C ARG A 57 -9.74 3.13 10.73
N GLY A 58 -8.49 3.37 11.11
CA GLY A 58 -7.90 2.86 12.35
C GLY A 58 -7.55 1.37 12.30
N ALA A 59 -7.27 0.82 11.12
CA ALA A 59 -6.75 -0.55 11.00
C ALA A 59 -5.36 -0.64 11.65
N GLU A 60 -5.10 -1.75 12.35
CA GLU A 60 -3.78 -2.05 12.90
C GLU A 60 -2.87 -2.58 11.78
N LEU A 61 -1.89 -1.77 11.39
CA LEU A 61 -1.00 -2.03 10.26
C LEU A 61 0.46 -2.01 10.74
N GLU A 62 1.22 -3.02 10.35
CA GLU A 62 2.66 -3.10 10.58
C GLU A 62 3.42 -2.88 9.27
N PRO A 63 4.43 -2.00 9.22
CA PRO A 63 5.30 -1.91 8.05
C PRO A 63 6.01 -3.25 7.85
N VAL A 64 5.93 -3.78 6.65
CA VAL A 64 6.71 -4.95 6.23
C VAL A 64 7.93 -4.44 5.50
N GLU A 65 9.10 -4.72 6.05
CA GLU A 65 10.33 -4.65 5.26
C GLU A 65 10.21 -5.72 4.18
N CYS A 66 9.84 -5.30 2.96
CA CYS A 66 10.10 -6.13 1.80
C CYS A 66 11.60 -6.41 1.79
N PRO A 67 12.04 -7.69 1.77
CA PRO A 67 13.43 -7.98 1.51
C PRO A 67 13.77 -7.27 0.21
N GLU A 68 14.69 -6.31 0.30
CA GLU A 68 15.25 -5.56 -0.81
C GLU A 68 15.41 -6.54 -1.97
N GLN A 69 14.70 -6.31 -3.08
CA GLN A 69 14.83 -7.17 -4.25
C GLN A 69 16.33 -7.32 -4.49
N PRO A 70 16.87 -8.55 -4.55
CA PRO A 70 18.30 -8.75 -4.65
C PRO A 70 18.78 -7.95 -5.85
N GLN A 71 19.50 -6.86 -5.58
CA GLN A 71 20.16 -6.08 -6.63
C GLN A 71 21.11 -7.06 -7.30
N THR A 72 20.66 -7.58 -8.43
CA THR A 72 21.45 -8.56 -9.18
C THR A 72 22.63 -7.78 -9.77
N PRO A 73 23.88 -8.20 -9.51
CA PRO A 73 25.09 -7.43 -9.82
C PRO A 73 25.32 -7.20 -11.31
#